data_AF-E9EE00-F1
#
_entry.id   AF-E9EE00-F1
#
_cell.length_a   1.000
_cell.length_b   1.000
_cell.length_c   1.000
_cell.angle_alpha   90.00
_cell.angle_beta   90.00
_cell.angle_gamma   90.00
#
_symmetry.space_group_name_H-M   'P 1'
#
loop_
_entity.id
_entity.type
_entity.pdbx_description
1 polymer ?
#
loop_
_entity_poly.entity_id
_entity_poly.type
_entity_poly.pdbx_seq_one_letter_code
_entity_poly.pdbx_strand_id
1 'polypeptide(L)'
;MKASQVIGACLGMATFAVAHMEMKDPPPFRSRFNPYTDWDIDYDITSPLESDGSNFPCKGYAKYLGTPKGRPVASWTAGGTYSMTISGGTPHKGGSCQASVSYDRGTLWKVIRSYIGNCPVMGDSTYSFTLPNDLPAGEMLFGWSWFNHEGNREMYMNCAAITVKASNRTTRRGAAESYSSRPPMFVANVGNGICTYEGTDVEFPQPGPDPIRNSRWPHAPGNNGCNNWGGDW
;
A
#
# COMPACT_ATOMS: atom_id res chain seq x y z
N MET A 1 52.91 11.28 -40.46
CA MET A 1 51.47 11.07 -40.23
C MET A 1 51.29 10.71 -38.76
N LYS A 2 50.84 11.65 -37.90
CA LYS A 2 50.61 11.38 -36.48
C LYS A 2 49.09 11.31 -36.27
N ALA A 3 48.63 10.17 -35.77
CA ALA A 3 47.23 9.83 -35.59
C ALA A 3 46.61 10.67 -34.46
N SER A 4 45.50 11.34 -34.75
CA SER A 4 44.70 12.05 -33.76
C SER A 4 43.90 11.05 -32.92
N GLN A 5 44.05 11.11 -31.60
CA GLN A 5 43.19 10.39 -30.67
C GLN A 5 41.87 11.16 -30.50
N VAL A 6 40.76 10.53 -30.85
CA VAL A 6 39.41 11.02 -30.54
C VAL A 6 39.03 10.46 -29.17
N ILE A 7 38.90 11.35 -28.18
CA ILE A 7 38.35 11.02 -26.87
C ILE A 7 36.82 10.98 -27.03
N GLY A 8 36.26 9.77 -27.08
CA GLY A 8 34.80 9.57 -27.03
C GLY A 8 34.30 9.65 -25.59
N ALA A 9 33.59 10.72 -25.26
CA ALA A 9 32.84 10.81 -24.01
C ALA A 9 31.54 10.00 -24.14
N CYS A 10 31.50 8.80 -23.54
CA CYS A 10 30.26 8.07 -23.35
C CYS A 10 29.46 8.74 -22.22
N LEU A 11 28.51 9.62 -22.57
CA LEU A 11 27.42 9.98 -21.67
C LEU A 11 26.60 8.74 -21.37
N GLY A 12 26.78 8.16 -20.18
CA GLY A 12 25.85 7.17 -19.66
C GLY A 12 24.49 7.83 -19.45
N MET A 13 23.50 7.46 -20.25
CA MET A 13 22.11 7.79 -19.96
C MET A 13 21.71 7.06 -18.68
N ALA A 14 21.54 7.80 -17.59
CA ALA A 14 20.87 7.28 -16.41
C ALA A 14 19.39 7.03 -16.77
N THR A 15 19.03 5.76 -16.94
CA THR A 15 17.64 5.35 -17.09
C THR A 15 16.93 5.50 -15.74
N PHE A 16 16.41 6.68 -15.44
CA PHE A 16 15.48 6.87 -14.32
C PHE A 16 14.08 6.43 -14.77
N ALA A 17 13.85 5.12 -14.76
CA ALA A 17 12.51 4.57 -14.85
C ALA A 17 12.34 3.52 -13.76
N VAL A 18 12.47 3.96 -12.50
CA VAL A 18 12.04 3.17 -11.35
C VAL A 18 10.53 3.36 -11.21
N ALA A 19 9.76 2.87 -12.18
CA ALA A 19 8.30 2.96 -12.13
C ALA A 19 7.76 1.80 -11.28
N HIS A 20 7.97 1.89 -9.97
CA HIS A 20 7.24 1.09 -8.98
C HIS A 20 5.74 1.44 -9.00
N MET A 21 4.97 0.90 -8.06
CA MET A 21 3.52 0.91 -8.09
C MET A 21 2.97 2.01 -7.17
N GLU A 22 1.94 2.73 -7.60
CA GLU A 22 1.18 3.70 -6.77
C GLU A 22 -0.32 3.38 -6.77
N MET A 23 -1.01 3.71 -5.69
CA MET A 23 -2.47 3.72 -5.68
C MET A 23 -2.95 4.86 -6.58
N LYS A 24 -3.80 4.54 -7.56
CA LYS A 24 -4.44 5.48 -8.48
C LYS A 24 -5.84 5.89 -8.02
N ASP A 25 -6.58 4.95 -7.43
CA ASP A 25 -7.94 5.17 -6.92
C ASP A 25 -8.16 4.41 -5.60
N PRO A 26 -8.68 5.03 -4.53
CA PRO A 26 -8.83 6.48 -4.38
C PRO A 26 -7.45 7.17 -4.45
N PRO A 27 -7.31 8.34 -5.09
CA PRO A 27 -6.00 8.92 -5.35
C PRO A 27 -5.34 9.42 -4.04
N PRO A 28 -4.11 8.97 -3.72
CA PRO A 28 -3.47 9.25 -2.45
C PRO A 28 -2.97 10.69 -2.34
N PHE A 29 -2.60 11.11 -1.13
CA PHE A 29 -1.99 12.42 -0.91
C PHE A 29 -0.76 12.61 -1.79
N ARG A 30 -0.65 13.80 -2.39
CA ARG A 30 0.47 14.20 -3.26
C ARG A 30 0.68 13.36 -4.52
N SER A 31 -0.22 12.43 -4.84
CA SER A 31 -0.20 11.78 -6.15
C SER A 31 -0.58 12.77 -7.24
N ARG A 32 -0.02 12.56 -8.43
CA ARG A 32 -0.48 13.19 -9.68
C ARG A 32 -1.93 12.86 -10.03
N PHE A 33 -2.48 11.78 -9.49
CA PHE A 33 -3.88 11.41 -9.69
C PHE A 33 -4.83 12.16 -8.74
N ASN A 34 -4.31 12.80 -7.69
CA ASN A 34 -5.13 13.49 -6.71
C ASN A 34 -5.42 14.92 -7.18
N PRO A 35 -6.69 15.28 -7.41
CA PRO A 35 -7.08 16.58 -7.96
C PRO A 35 -6.85 17.75 -6.98
N TYR A 36 -6.46 17.47 -5.73
CA TYR A 36 -6.18 18.47 -4.70
C TYR A 36 -4.69 18.66 -4.41
N THR A 37 -3.81 17.95 -5.12
CA THR A 37 -2.35 18.06 -4.94
C THR A 37 -1.80 19.38 -5.50
N ASP A 38 -2.42 19.94 -6.55
CA ASP A 38 -1.91 21.09 -7.31
C ASP A 38 -0.43 20.90 -7.70
N TRP A 39 0.46 21.77 -7.20
CA TRP A 39 1.90 21.76 -7.50
C TRP A 39 2.73 20.89 -6.52
N ASP A 40 2.12 20.38 -5.45
CA ASP A 40 2.81 19.67 -4.34
C ASP A 40 2.93 18.16 -4.62
N ILE A 41 3.22 17.79 -5.87
CA ILE A 41 3.33 16.39 -6.32
C ILE A 41 4.56 15.73 -5.69
N ASP A 42 4.34 14.56 -5.10
CA ASP A 42 5.40 13.64 -4.70
C ASP A 42 5.76 12.74 -5.89
N TYR A 43 6.89 13.05 -6.54
CA TYR A 43 7.41 12.25 -7.64
C TYR A 43 8.01 10.91 -7.19
N ASP A 44 8.17 10.71 -5.88
CA ASP A 44 8.68 9.49 -5.25
C ASP A 44 7.55 8.62 -4.64
N ILE A 45 6.28 8.93 -4.93
CA ILE A 45 5.14 8.25 -4.33
C ILE A 45 5.07 6.75 -4.63
N THR A 46 5.66 6.32 -5.75
CA THR A 46 5.76 4.93 -6.18
C THR A 46 6.85 4.17 -5.41
N SER A 47 7.83 4.85 -4.81
CA SER A 47 8.91 4.21 -4.06
C SER A 47 8.42 3.68 -2.71
N PRO A 48 9.09 2.64 -2.16
CA PRO A 48 8.74 2.09 -0.87
C PRO A 48 8.87 3.11 0.27
N LEU A 49 8.40 2.72 1.45
CA LEU A 49 8.75 3.40 2.69
C LEU A 49 10.23 3.22 3.00
N GLU A 50 10.78 4.14 3.78
CA GLU A 50 12.16 4.03 4.26
C GLU A 50 12.30 2.81 5.16
N SER A 51 13.40 2.09 5.00
CA SER A 51 13.67 0.85 5.75
C SER A 51 13.81 1.06 7.27
N ASP A 52 14.06 2.29 7.71
CA ASP A 52 14.10 2.69 9.12
C ASP A 52 12.74 3.13 9.67
N GLY A 53 11.70 3.19 8.82
CA GLY A 53 10.36 3.61 9.18
C GLY A 53 10.18 5.11 9.38
N SER A 54 11.17 5.95 9.05
CA SER A 54 11.14 7.40 9.28
C SER A 54 10.00 8.13 8.55
N ASN A 55 9.50 7.54 7.45
CA ASN A 55 8.34 8.06 6.71
C ASN A 55 7.07 7.19 6.86
N PHE A 56 7.05 6.22 7.78
CA PHE A 56 5.82 5.49 8.11
C PHE A 56 4.94 6.30 9.09
N PRO A 57 3.60 6.33 8.92
CA PRO A 57 2.81 5.77 7.82
C PRO A 57 2.62 6.77 6.67
N CYS A 58 2.12 6.26 5.53
CA CYS A 58 1.69 7.08 4.39
C CYS A 58 2.77 7.98 3.77
N LYS A 59 4.05 7.56 3.78
CA LYS A 59 5.20 8.42 3.41
C LYS A 59 5.23 9.75 4.19
N GLY A 60 4.72 9.77 5.43
CA GLY A 60 4.64 10.93 6.30
C GLY A 60 3.43 11.85 6.04
N TYR A 61 2.53 11.48 5.14
CA TYR A 61 1.38 12.31 4.74
C TYR A 61 0.12 12.06 5.56
N ALA A 62 0.13 11.12 6.51
CA ALA A 62 -1.02 10.86 7.39
C ALA A 62 -1.48 12.13 8.15
N LYS A 63 -0.55 13.04 8.43
CA LYS A 63 -0.78 14.36 9.03
C LYS A 63 -1.70 15.29 8.22
N TYR A 64 -1.94 15.00 6.94
CA TYR A 64 -2.81 15.83 6.10
C TYR A 64 -4.29 15.63 6.38
N LEU A 65 -4.71 14.51 6.98
CA LEU A 65 -6.12 14.27 7.32
C LEU A 65 -6.69 15.41 8.20
N GLY A 66 -7.81 15.99 7.75
CA GLY A 66 -8.47 17.11 8.41
C GLY A 66 -7.79 18.48 8.17
N THR A 67 -6.88 18.57 7.20
CA THR A 67 -6.29 19.83 6.74
C THR A 67 -6.73 20.15 5.31
N PRO A 68 -6.57 21.39 4.82
CA PRO A 68 -6.85 21.70 3.41
C PRO A 68 -6.08 20.85 2.39
N LYS A 69 -4.90 20.33 2.75
CA LYS A 69 -4.11 19.43 1.89
C LYS A 69 -4.64 17.99 1.88
N GLY A 70 -5.45 17.61 2.86
CA GLY A 70 -6.01 16.27 2.99
C GLY A 70 -7.50 16.21 2.73
N ARG A 71 -7.99 17.00 1.77
CA ARG A 71 -9.39 16.97 1.34
C ARG A 71 -9.78 15.55 0.91
N PRO A 72 -10.92 15.02 1.38
CA PRO A 72 -11.38 13.70 0.98
C PRO A 72 -11.58 13.58 -0.54
N VAL A 73 -11.02 12.54 -1.14
CA VAL A 73 -11.09 12.29 -2.59
C VAL A 73 -12.22 11.32 -2.96
N ALA A 74 -12.80 10.64 -1.98
CA ALA A 74 -13.92 9.73 -2.17
C ALA A 74 -14.92 9.81 -1.01
N SER A 75 -16.19 9.55 -1.31
CA SER A 75 -17.26 9.40 -0.32
C SER A 75 -17.90 8.03 -0.42
N TRP A 76 -17.83 7.27 0.66
CA TRP A 76 -18.33 5.92 0.77
C TRP A 76 -19.40 5.81 1.86
N THR A 77 -20.08 4.68 1.91
CA THR A 77 -21.12 4.37 2.90
C THR A 77 -20.74 3.06 3.58
N ALA A 78 -20.86 3.01 4.91
CA ALA A 78 -20.62 1.79 5.67
C ALA A 78 -21.48 0.62 5.14
N GLY A 79 -20.87 -0.57 5.00
CA GLY A 79 -21.51 -1.73 4.36
C GLY A 79 -21.48 -1.72 2.82
N GLY A 80 -20.93 -0.69 2.19
CA GLY A 80 -20.76 -0.62 0.73
C GLY A 80 -19.55 -1.42 0.25
N THR A 81 -19.62 -1.88 -1.00
CA THR A 81 -18.50 -2.49 -1.71
C THR A 81 -17.85 -1.46 -2.61
N TYR A 82 -16.53 -1.36 -2.52
CA TYR A 82 -15.69 -0.43 -3.25
C TYR A 82 -14.45 -1.16 -3.76
N SER A 83 -13.54 -0.42 -4.39
CA SER A 83 -12.29 -0.96 -4.87
C SER A 83 -11.15 0.03 -4.66
N MET A 84 -9.93 -0.51 -4.65
CA MET A 84 -8.71 0.27 -4.85
C MET A 84 -8.09 -0.14 -6.19
N THR A 85 -7.54 0.82 -6.93
CA THR A 85 -6.80 0.57 -8.17
C THR A 85 -5.36 0.97 -7.97
N ILE A 86 -4.44 0.06 -8.27
CA ILE A 86 -2.99 0.26 -8.23
C ILE A 86 -2.50 0.36 -9.68
N SER A 87 -1.61 1.31 -9.96
CA SER A 87 -1.05 1.57 -11.28
C SER A 87 0.47 1.63 -11.20
N GLY A 88 1.15 1.13 -12.22
CA GLY A 88 2.62 1.19 -12.30
C GLY A 88 3.21 0.19 -13.28
N GLY A 89 4.55 0.22 -13.40
CA GLY A 89 5.30 -0.59 -14.37
C GLY A 89 6.05 -1.79 -13.77
N THR A 90 6.30 -1.77 -12.46
CA THR A 90 7.21 -2.73 -11.79
C THR A 90 6.51 -3.36 -10.59
N PRO A 91 5.68 -4.39 -10.81
CA PRO A 91 4.93 -5.03 -9.74
C PRO A 91 5.75 -6.06 -8.95
N HIS A 92 7.05 -6.26 -9.25
CA HIS A 92 7.91 -7.24 -8.55
C HIS A 92 7.29 -8.65 -8.40
N LYS A 93 6.73 -9.19 -9.48
CA LYS A 93 5.95 -10.45 -9.52
C LYS A 93 4.73 -10.47 -8.57
N GLY A 94 4.27 -9.32 -8.12
CA GLY A 94 3.19 -9.14 -7.17
C GLY A 94 3.70 -9.19 -5.73
N GLY A 95 3.14 -10.09 -4.94
CA GLY A 95 3.24 -10.07 -3.48
C GLY A 95 1.87 -10.03 -2.84
N SER A 96 1.83 -9.56 -1.60
CA SER A 96 0.58 -9.44 -0.84
C SER A 96 0.29 -7.99 -0.47
N CYS A 97 -0.99 -7.61 -0.47
CA CYS A 97 -1.45 -6.29 -0.09
C CYS A 97 -2.52 -6.33 1.00
N GLN A 98 -2.68 -5.22 1.71
CA GLN A 98 -3.87 -4.94 2.52
C GLN A 98 -4.49 -3.61 2.14
N ALA A 99 -5.83 -3.60 2.10
CA ALA A 99 -6.64 -2.40 2.20
C ALA A 99 -6.98 -2.19 3.68
N SER A 100 -6.65 -1.02 4.23
CA SER A 100 -6.79 -0.70 5.65
C SER A 100 -7.36 0.69 5.86
N VAL A 101 -7.94 0.95 7.04
CA VAL A 101 -8.49 2.26 7.41
C VAL A 101 -8.02 2.74 8.77
N SER A 102 -7.98 4.06 8.96
CA SER A 102 -7.61 4.71 10.23
C SER A 102 -8.34 6.05 10.41
N TYR A 103 -9.00 6.23 11.55
CA TYR A 103 -9.64 7.51 11.93
C TYR A 103 -8.70 8.47 12.65
N ASP A 104 -7.61 7.96 13.22
CA ASP A 104 -6.73 8.67 14.16
C ASP A 104 -5.39 9.04 13.51
N ARG A 105 -5.45 9.49 12.25
CA ARG A 105 -4.28 9.95 11.48
C ARG A 105 -3.15 8.91 11.42
N GLY A 106 -3.51 7.64 11.38
CA GLY A 106 -2.58 6.53 11.16
C GLY A 106 -1.95 5.96 12.43
N THR A 107 -2.40 6.35 13.63
CA THR A 107 -1.97 5.73 14.89
C THR A 107 -2.48 4.29 15.00
N LEU A 108 -3.76 4.06 14.68
CA LEU A 108 -4.37 2.74 14.63
C LEU A 108 -4.93 2.46 13.23
N TRP A 109 -4.47 1.36 12.64
CA TRP A 109 -4.98 0.85 11.38
C TRP A 109 -5.76 -0.43 11.57
N LYS A 110 -6.87 -0.58 10.84
CA LYS A 110 -7.70 -1.78 10.84
C LYS A 110 -7.83 -2.34 9.43
N VAL A 111 -7.60 -3.64 9.28
CA VAL A 111 -7.66 -4.32 7.97
C VAL A 111 -9.10 -4.42 7.48
N ILE A 112 -9.33 -3.91 6.27
CA ILE A 112 -10.60 -4.07 5.55
C ILE A 112 -10.60 -5.36 4.73
N ARG A 113 -9.51 -5.62 3.99
CA ARG A 113 -9.35 -6.79 3.13
C ARG A 113 -7.87 -7.09 2.92
N SER A 114 -7.52 -8.37 2.93
CA SER A 114 -6.18 -8.86 2.54
C SER A 114 -6.22 -9.57 1.19
N TYR A 115 -5.19 -9.35 0.40
CA TYR A 115 -4.95 -10.00 -0.90
C TYR A 115 -3.57 -10.67 -0.82
N ILE A 116 -3.55 -11.99 -0.75
CA ILE A 116 -2.33 -12.78 -0.54
C ILE A 116 -1.93 -13.40 -1.87
N GLY A 117 -0.87 -12.85 -2.48
CA GLY A 117 -0.44 -13.14 -3.85
C GLY A 117 -1.16 -12.30 -4.93
N ASN A 118 -0.49 -12.11 -6.07
CA ASN A 118 -0.97 -11.35 -7.23
C ASN A 118 -1.46 -9.93 -6.90
N CYS A 119 -0.83 -9.27 -5.93
CA CYS A 119 -1.10 -7.87 -5.64
C CYS A 119 0.20 -7.05 -5.48
N PRO A 120 0.38 -5.97 -6.26
CA PRO A 120 -0.37 -5.59 -7.47
C PRO A 120 0.07 -6.45 -8.69
N VAL A 121 -0.54 -6.22 -9.86
CA VAL A 121 -0.03 -6.75 -11.15
C VAL A 121 0.29 -5.61 -12.10
N MET A 122 0.96 -5.91 -13.22
CA MET A 122 1.43 -4.92 -14.20
C MET A 122 0.28 -4.07 -14.75
N GLY A 123 0.50 -2.75 -14.85
CA GLY A 123 -0.52 -1.80 -15.31
C GLY A 123 -1.55 -1.47 -14.23
N ASP A 124 -2.74 -1.09 -14.67
CA ASP A 124 -3.86 -0.82 -13.77
C ASP A 124 -4.46 -2.14 -13.27
N SER A 125 -4.47 -2.34 -11.95
CA SER A 125 -5.02 -3.52 -11.29
C SER A 125 -5.96 -3.13 -10.15
N THR A 126 -7.17 -3.69 -10.16
CA THR A 126 -8.28 -3.27 -9.27
C THR A 126 -8.66 -4.38 -8.30
N TYR A 127 -8.85 -4.00 -7.04
CA TYR A 127 -9.02 -4.90 -5.90
C TYR A 127 -10.27 -4.51 -5.10
N SER A 128 -11.30 -5.35 -5.10
CA SER A 128 -12.59 -5.08 -4.45
C SER A 128 -12.62 -5.47 -2.97
N PHE A 129 -13.26 -4.64 -2.17
CA PHE A 129 -13.47 -4.86 -0.74
C PHE A 129 -14.81 -4.30 -0.27
N THR A 130 -15.31 -4.80 0.87
CA THR A 130 -16.55 -4.33 1.49
C THR A 130 -16.24 -3.71 2.85
N LEU A 131 -16.72 -2.48 3.08
CA LEU A 131 -16.59 -1.83 4.38
C LEU A 131 -17.50 -2.54 5.40
N PRO A 132 -17.06 -2.66 6.66
CA PRO A 132 -17.95 -3.13 7.72
C PRO A 132 -19.19 -2.22 7.87
N ASN A 133 -20.31 -2.82 8.27
CA ASN A 133 -21.60 -2.12 8.35
C ASN A 133 -21.65 -1.11 9.51
N ASP A 134 -20.88 -1.35 10.56
CA ASP A 134 -20.77 -0.57 11.79
C ASP A 134 -19.59 0.42 11.76
N LEU A 135 -19.01 0.67 10.59
CA LEU A 135 -17.96 1.66 10.44
C LEU A 135 -18.51 3.07 10.81
N PRO A 136 -17.85 3.81 11.72
CA PRO A 136 -18.31 5.14 12.11
C PRO A 136 -18.40 6.12 10.93
N ALA A 137 -19.38 7.03 10.95
CA ALA A 137 -19.39 8.12 9.99
C ALA A 137 -18.26 9.12 10.29
N GLY A 138 -17.63 9.67 9.26
CA GLY A 138 -16.58 10.67 9.42
C GLY A 138 -15.51 10.61 8.34
N GLU A 139 -14.56 11.53 8.41
CA GLU A 139 -13.33 11.48 7.62
C GLU A 139 -12.36 10.46 8.20
N MET A 140 -11.64 9.75 7.33
CA MET A 140 -10.59 8.82 7.72
C MET A 140 -9.56 8.64 6.61
N LEU A 141 -8.45 8.01 6.97
CA LEU A 141 -7.49 7.49 6.01
C LEU A 141 -7.97 6.14 5.46
N PHE A 142 -7.83 5.98 4.16
CA PHE A 142 -7.77 4.69 3.48
C PHE A 142 -6.33 4.45 3.03
N GLY A 143 -5.80 3.25 3.30
CA GLY A 143 -4.42 2.89 3.00
C GLY A 143 -4.34 1.62 2.17
N TRP A 144 -3.58 1.68 1.09
CA TRP A 144 -3.03 0.50 0.43
C TRP A 144 -1.63 0.26 1.00
N SER A 145 -1.36 -0.97 1.42
CA SER A 145 -0.02 -1.45 1.77
C SER A 145 0.33 -2.66 0.92
N TRP A 146 1.60 -2.79 0.55
CA TRP A 146 2.09 -3.88 -0.29
C TRP A 146 3.49 -4.34 0.14
N PHE A 147 3.69 -5.66 0.13
CA PHE A 147 4.95 -6.33 0.37
C PHE A 147 5.30 -7.14 -0.88
N ASN A 148 6.37 -6.73 -1.57
CA ASN A 148 6.76 -7.24 -2.87
C ASN A 148 7.31 -8.68 -2.80
N HIS A 149 6.99 -9.48 -3.81
CA HIS A 149 7.46 -10.86 -3.91
C HIS A 149 8.97 -10.92 -4.22
N GLU A 150 9.43 -10.12 -5.18
CA GLU A 150 10.82 -10.13 -5.68
C GLU A 150 11.57 -8.82 -5.40
N GLY A 151 12.89 -8.87 -5.19
CA GLY A 151 13.74 -7.71 -4.97
C GLY A 151 14.05 -7.43 -3.50
N ASN A 152 14.33 -6.17 -3.17
CA ASN A 152 14.56 -5.76 -1.77
C ASN A 152 13.33 -6.04 -0.91
N ARG A 153 13.51 -6.32 0.38
CA ARG A 153 12.38 -6.54 1.29
C ARG A 153 11.83 -5.18 1.71
N GLU A 154 10.71 -4.80 1.09
CA GLU A 154 10.18 -3.45 1.19
C GLU A 154 8.72 -3.47 1.68
N MET A 155 8.27 -2.31 2.15
CA MET A 155 6.85 -2.04 2.39
C MET A 155 6.48 -0.79 1.61
N TYR A 156 5.54 -0.92 0.69
CA TYR A 156 4.94 0.20 -0.03
C TYR A 156 3.67 0.62 0.72
N MET A 157 3.41 1.92 0.80
CA MET A 157 2.17 2.42 1.39
C MET A 157 1.75 3.75 0.77
N ASN A 158 0.52 3.79 0.25
CA ASN A 158 -0.10 5.04 -0.16
C ASN A 158 -1.42 5.22 0.58
N CYS A 159 -1.74 6.47 0.93
CA CYS A 159 -2.93 6.79 1.71
C CYS A 159 -3.73 7.94 1.09
N ALA A 160 -5.05 7.82 1.13
CA ALA A 160 -6.00 8.82 0.69
C ALA A 160 -6.91 9.22 1.85
N ALA A 161 -7.35 10.48 1.89
CA ALA A 161 -8.47 10.88 2.73
C ALA A 161 -9.78 10.48 2.05
N ILE A 162 -10.70 9.90 2.82
CA ILE A 162 -12.06 9.58 2.37
C ILE A 162 -13.06 10.00 3.44
N THR A 163 -14.32 10.16 3.05
CA THR A 163 -15.43 10.37 3.98
C THR A 163 -16.36 9.16 3.95
N VAL A 164 -16.64 8.57 5.11
CA VAL A 164 -17.69 7.55 5.25
C VAL A 164 -18.96 8.12 5.85
N LYS A 165 -20.08 7.77 5.23
CA LYS A 165 -21.43 8.00 5.72
C LYS A 165 -21.93 6.76 6.47
N ALA A 166 -22.76 7.00 7.49
CA ALA A 166 -23.43 5.94 8.22
C ALA A 166 -24.29 5.07 7.27
N SER A 167 -24.42 3.79 7.60
CA SER A 167 -25.32 2.91 6.86
C SER A 167 -26.77 3.23 7.21
N ASN A 168 -27.64 3.39 6.20
CA ASN A 168 -29.09 3.50 6.40
C ASN A 168 -29.76 2.12 6.54
N ARG A 169 -29.00 1.02 6.49
CA ARG A 169 -29.56 -0.33 6.62
C ARG A 169 -29.61 -0.74 8.09
N THR A 170 -30.81 -0.93 8.62
CA THR A 170 -31.05 -1.75 9.81
C THR A 170 -30.59 -3.17 9.49
N THR A 171 -29.42 -3.54 10.00
CA THR A 171 -28.63 -4.70 9.57
C THR A 171 -29.45 -5.99 9.38
N ARG A 172 -29.50 -6.54 8.16
CA ARG A 172 -29.40 -8.01 8.05
C ARG A 172 -27.95 -8.34 8.37
N ARG A 173 -27.73 -9.03 9.48
CA ARG A 173 -26.42 -9.54 9.95
C ARG A 173 -25.84 -10.54 8.94
N GLY A 174 -25.34 -10.04 7.82
CA GLY A 174 -24.74 -10.85 6.76
C GLY A 174 -23.72 -10.05 5.98
N ALA A 175 -22.46 -10.50 6.07
CA ALA A 175 -21.36 -10.34 5.12
C ALA A 175 -20.29 -9.25 5.32
N ALA A 176 -20.20 -8.57 6.47
CA ALA A 176 -18.92 -7.97 6.89
C ALA A 176 -18.82 -8.01 8.41
N GLU A 177 -17.78 -8.65 8.95
CA GLU A 177 -17.49 -8.64 10.40
C GLU A 177 -17.38 -7.20 10.94
N SER A 178 -17.66 -7.04 12.23
CA SER A 178 -17.63 -5.74 12.94
C SER A 178 -16.30 -5.02 12.73
N TYR A 179 -16.35 -3.69 12.60
CA TYR A 179 -15.16 -2.86 12.57
C TYR A 179 -14.25 -3.10 13.80
N SER A 180 -14.85 -3.29 14.97
CA SER A 180 -14.11 -3.48 16.23
C SER A 180 -13.25 -4.75 16.24
N SER A 181 -13.74 -5.84 15.61
CA SER A 181 -13.06 -7.14 15.56
C SER A 181 -11.96 -7.20 14.50
N ARG A 182 -11.84 -6.20 13.62
CA ARG A 182 -10.82 -6.20 12.57
C ARG A 182 -9.42 -6.15 13.17
N PRO A 183 -8.47 -6.93 12.62
CA PRO A 183 -7.12 -6.93 13.14
C PRO A 183 -6.39 -5.64 12.78
N PRO A 184 -5.30 -5.33 13.51
CA PRO A 184 -4.33 -4.32 13.08
C PRO A 184 -3.79 -4.60 11.67
N MET A 185 -3.49 -3.54 10.92
CA MET A 185 -2.74 -3.68 9.67
C MET A 185 -1.36 -4.27 9.91
N PHE A 186 -0.91 -5.16 9.03
CA PHE A 186 0.41 -5.73 9.07
C PHE A 186 1.48 -4.71 8.66
N VAL A 187 2.59 -4.67 9.40
CA VAL A 187 3.71 -3.75 9.19
C VAL A 187 5.01 -4.55 9.32
N ALA A 188 5.88 -4.44 8.32
CA ALA A 188 7.18 -5.09 8.26
C ALA A 188 8.14 -4.27 7.39
N ASN A 189 9.43 -4.61 7.40
CA ASN A 189 10.46 -4.00 6.54
C ASN A 189 10.68 -2.50 6.76
N VAL A 190 10.27 -1.97 7.91
CA VAL A 190 10.37 -0.54 8.29
C VAL A 190 11.03 -0.36 9.66
N GLY A 191 12.06 -1.14 9.94
CA GLY A 191 12.86 -1.02 11.17
C GLY A 191 12.17 -1.54 12.45
N ASN A 192 11.02 -2.20 12.32
CA ASN A 192 10.22 -2.68 13.46
C ASN A 192 10.58 -4.12 13.92
N GLY A 193 11.65 -4.71 13.38
CA GLY A 193 12.08 -6.08 13.69
C GLY A 193 11.28 -7.19 13.00
N ILE A 194 10.25 -6.86 12.22
CA ILE A 194 9.46 -7.80 11.42
C ILE A 194 9.91 -7.74 9.96
N CYS A 195 10.07 -8.90 9.33
CA CYS A 195 10.50 -9.01 7.94
C CYS A 195 9.61 -9.93 7.09
N THR A 196 9.63 -9.69 5.79
CA THR A 196 9.15 -10.62 4.77
C THR A 196 10.33 -11.27 4.03
N TYR A 197 10.05 -12.31 3.24
CA TYR A 197 11.06 -13.10 2.55
C TYR A 197 10.95 -12.98 1.03
N GLU A 198 12.10 -12.92 0.35
CA GLU A 198 12.15 -12.87 -1.11
C GLU A 198 11.68 -14.18 -1.73
N GLY A 199 11.02 -14.10 -2.89
CA GLY A 199 10.49 -15.26 -3.59
C GLY A 199 9.20 -15.83 -2.98
N THR A 200 8.59 -15.12 -2.02
CA THR A 200 7.36 -15.54 -1.35
C THR A 200 6.35 -14.40 -1.28
N ASP A 201 5.07 -14.74 -1.23
CA ASP A 201 4.03 -13.78 -0.89
C ASP A 201 3.78 -13.85 0.61
N VAL A 202 3.79 -12.72 1.33
CA VAL A 202 3.59 -12.76 2.77
C VAL A 202 2.19 -13.27 3.12
N GLU A 203 2.15 -14.31 3.94
CA GLU A 203 0.95 -14.80 4.61
C GLU A 203 0.73 -13.95 5.86
N PHE A 204 -0.23 -13.03 5.81
CA PHE A 204 -0.50 -12.15 6.94
C PHE A 204 -0.92 -12.98 8.17
N PRO A 205 -0.28 -12.82 9.34
CA PRO A 205 -0.67 -13.54 10.56
C PRO A 205 -2.12 -13.29 10.97
N GLN A 206 -2.62 -12.09 10.67
CA GLN A 206 -3.98 -11.67 10.95
C GLN A 206 -4.58 -11.02 9.69
N PRO A 207 -5.05 -11.83 8.72
CA PRO A 207 -5.49 -11.32 7.43
C PRO A 207 -6.87 -10.62 7.49
N GLY A 208 -7.57 -10.73 8.61
CA GLY A 208 -8.94 -10.26 8.77
C GLY A 208 -9.95 -11.17 8.08
N PRO A 209 -11.23 -10.76 8.02
CA PRO A 209 -12.28 -11.55 7.39
C PRO A 209 -12.08 -11.66 5.88
N ASP A 210 -12.42 -12.85 5.36
CA ASP A 210 -12.51 -13.17 3.94
C ASP A 210 -11.25 -12.80 3.11
N PRO A 211 -10.03 -13.24 3.44
CA PRO A 211 -8.87 -12.96 2.59
C PRO A 211 -9.02 -13.56 1.19
N ILE A 212 -8.54 -12.86 0.17
CA ILE A 212 -8.36 -13.43 -1.17
C ILE A 212 -6.98 -14.06 -1.23
N ARG A 213 -6.92 -15.34 -1.59
CA ARG A 213 -5.69 -16.13 -1.60
C ARG A 213 -5.41 -16.62 -3.02
N ASN A 214 -4.45 -15.98 -3.67
CA ASN A 214 -4.01 -16.30 -5.03
C ASN A 214 -2.51 -16.61 -5.09
N SER A 215 -1.84 -16.71 -3.94
CA SER A 215 -0.43 -17.07 -3.86
C SER A 215 -0.19 -18.55 -4.16
N ARG A 216 0.91 -18.83 -4.85
CA ARG A 216 1.47 -20.19 -4.98
C ARG A 216 2.51 -20.51 -3.91
N TRP A 217 3.10 -19.49 -3.30
CA TRP A 217 4.20 -19.60 -2.35
C TRP A 217 3.97 -18.66 -1.15
N PRO A 218 2.89 -18.88 -0.37
CA PRO A 218 2.65 -18.06 0.81
C PRO A 218 3.66 -18.40 1.89
N HIS A 219 4.19 -17.39 2.58
CA HIS A 219 5.13 -17.58 3.69
C HIS A 219 4.83 -16.62 4.83
N ALA A 220 4.79 -17.14 6.06
CA ALA A 220 4.61 -16.31 7.25
C ALA A 220 5.79 -15.35 7.44
N PRO A 221 5.59 -14.15 7.99
CA PRO A 221 6.69 -13.21 8.24
C PRO A 221 7.63 -13.72 9.35
N GLY A 222 8.86 -13.23 9.31
CA GLY A 222 9.86 -13.46 10.35
C GLY A 222 9.82 -12.43 11.47
N ASN A 223 10.45 -12.74 12.60
CA ASN A 223 10.68 -11.83 13.72
C ASN A 223 12.15 -11.90 14.15
N ASN A 224 12.76 -10.76 14.47
CA ASN A 224 14.12 -10.62 14.99
C ASN A 224 15.21 -11.22 14.09
N GLY A 225 15.40 -10.66 12.88
CA GLY A 225 16.54 -11.00 12.04
C GLY A 225 16.28 -10.81 10.55
N CYS A 226 16.25 -9.57 10.07
CA CYS A 226 16.24 -9.26 8.64
C CYS A 226 17.60 -9.53 7.97
N ASN A 227 18.64 -9.83 8.77
CA ASN A 227 20.03 -9.98 8.33
C ASN A 227 20.38 -11.40 7.89
N ASN A 228 19.50 -12.38 8.10
CA ASN A 228 19.72 -13.76 7.67
C ASN A 228 19.01 -14.03 6.35
N TRP A 229 19.52 -13.43 5.28
CA TRP A 229 19.35 -13.99 3.92
C TRP A 229 20.67 -13.94 3.17
N GLY A 230 21.48 -14.97 3.46
CA GLY A 230 22.21 -15.74 2.46
C GLY A 230 21.78 -17.19 2.68
N GLY A 231 20.61 -17.56 2.18
CA GLY A 231 20.23 -18.96 2.09
C GLY A 231 20.95 -19.54 0.88
N ASP A 232 21.98 -20.33 1.14
CA ASP A 232 22.72 -21.08 0.13
C ASP A 232 21.74 -21.87 -0.77
N TRP A 233 21.76 -21.55 -2.06
CA TRP A 233 21.31 -22.45 -3.12
C TRP A 233 22.45 -23.40 -3.49
#